data_AF-A0A3A8N8D9-F1
#
_entry.id   AF-A0A3A8N8D9-F1
#
_cell.length_a   1.000
_cell.length_b   1.000
_cell.length_c   1.000
_cell.angle_alpha   90.00
_cell.angle_beta   90.00
_cell.angle_gamma   90.00
#
_symmetry.space_group_name_H-M   'P 1'
#
loop_
_entity.id
_entity.type
_entity.pdbx_description
1 polymer ?
#
loop_
_entity_poly.entity_id
_entity_poly.type
_entity_poly.pdbx_seq_one_letter_code
_entity_poly.pdbx_strand_id
1 'polypeptide(L)'
;MRKLWWWLPVVLVLSACRKDTVGSGPEAGTQEGETVARLEGEVTTDDGAAGPYPLTQAKLEAYVGYQRKMLEVYGSLMRSLQDMGPLMDAGTPQALEAARSGLKLIERKAQAETDARKAAGLSTDDVNRIAEIVTAVISQRQMGRTLQYEEELKKLEALQSRMPAEQQQELTPQVESMRRQVEAFQKLPEARREFGDANVDVVLTREADLTKNYQDMLKAFAGVRR
;
A
#
# COMPACT_ATOMS: atom_id res chain seq x y z
N MET A 1 -30.53 15.57 25.63
CA MET A 1 -29.94 14.28 26.05
C MET A 1 -28.62 14.13 25.28
N ARG A 2 -27.45 14.65 25.70
CA ARG A 2 -26.53 14.35 26.82
C ARG A 2 -26.02 12.88 26.88
N LYS A 3 -24.84 12.69 26.25
CA LYS A 3 -23.62 11.95 26.66
C LYS A 3 -23.71 10.54 27.27
N LEU A 4 -23.04 9.57 26.62
CA LEU A 4 -22.28 8.42 27.15
C LEU A 4 -21.58 7.83 25.90
N TRP A 5 -20.26 7.84 25.63
CA TRP A 5 -19.01 7.67 26.38
C TRP A 5 -19.03 6.47 27.32
N TRP A 6 -18.61 5.29 26.84
CA TRP A 6 -17.37 4.66 27.30
C TRP A 6 -17.00 3.32 26.60
N TRP A 7 -15.75 3.24 26.12
CA TRP A 7 -14.73 2.17 26.22
C TRP A 7 -14.95 0.73 25.68
N LEU A 8 -14.05 0.36 24.75
CA LEU A 8 -13.55 -1.00 24.46
C LEU A 8 -12.77 -1.57 25.67
N PRO A 9 -12.61 -2.90 25.74
CA PRO A 9 -11.29 -3.44 25.40
C PRO A 9 -11.28 -4.74 24.57
N VAL A 10 -10.11 -4.89 23.92
CA VAL A 10 -9.58 -5.97 23.09
C VAL A 10 -9.31 -7.24 23.88
N VAL A 11 -9.59 -8.42 23.30
CA VAL A 11 -8.80 -9.64 23.50
C VAL A 11 -8.69 -10.39 22.16
N LEU A 12 -7.57 -10.21 21.46
CA LEU A 12 -7.08 -11.12 20.42
C LEU A 12 -6.09 -12.07 21.09
N VAL A 13 -6.46 -13.34 21.22
CA VAL A 13 -5.53 -14.40 21.65
C VAL A 13 -4.73 -14.84 20.42
N LEU A 14 -3.47 -14.42 20.38
CA LEU A 14 -2.40 -15.10 19.66
C LEU A 14 -1.70 -16.05 20.66
N SER A 15 -1.82 -17.35 20.45
CA SER A 15 -0.91 -18.38 20.99
C SER A 15 -0.57 -19.29 19.81
N ALA A 16 0.56 -19.08 19.12
CA ALA A 16 1.90 -19.50 19.52
C ALA A 16 2.02 -21.03 19.63
N CYS A 17 2.62 -21.61 18.60
CA CYS A 17 3.13 -22.96 18.54
C CYS A 17 3.99 -23.29 19.77
N ARG A 18 3.75 -24.44 20.40
CA ARG A 18 4.73 -25.08 21.27
C ARG A 18 5.19 -26.40 20.66
N LYS A 19 6.48 -26.39 20.37
CA LYS A 19 7.39 -27.48 19.99
C LYS A 19 7.45 -28.52 21.10
N ASP A 20 7.31 -29.80 20.74
CA ASP A 20 7.94 -30.91 21.47
C ASP A 20 8.54 -31.89 20.46
N THR A 21 9.83 -32.15 20.65
CA THR A 21 10.62 -33.17 19.99
C THR A 21 10.68 -34.43 20.85
N VAL A 22 10.91 -35.57 20.18
CA VAL A 22 11.46 -36.85 20.64
C VAL A 22 10.45 -38.01 20.77
N GLY A 23 10.66 -39.06 19.96
CA GLY A 23 10.46 -40.44 20.42
C GLY A 23 9.97 -41.48 19.40
N SER A 24 10.91 -42.07 18.65
CA SER A 24 10.95 -43.50 18.24
C SER A 24 9.95 -44.07 17.21
N GLY A 25 10.49 -44.58 16.08
CA GLY A 25 9.80 -45.36 15.03
C GLY A 25 9.51 -46.83 15.42
N PRO A 26 9.39 -47.82 14.49
CA PRO A 26 9.67 -47.80 13.03
C PRO A 26 8.58 -48.46 12.13
N GLU A 27 8.92 -48.52 10.83
CA GLU A 27 8.47 -49.46 9.76
C GLU A 27 7.53 -48.97 8.63
N ALA A 28 8.11 -49.12 7.43
CA ALA A 28 7.55 -49.64 6.18
C ALA A 28 7.05 -48.64 5.12
N GLY A 29 7.66 -48.74 3.93
CA GLY A 29 6.94 -48.56 2.66
C GLY A 29 7.50 -47.54 1.66
N THR A 30 8.49 -48.01 0.89
CA THR A 30 8.92 -47.73 -0.49
C THR A 30 8.06 -46.84 -1.43
N GLN A 31 8.81 -46.22 -2.38
CA GLN A 31 8.48 -45.65 -3.72
C GLN A 31 8.41 -44.12 -3.79
N GLU A 32 9.46 -43.46 -4.29
CA GLU A 32 9.77 -43.22 -5.72
C GLU A 32 8.74 -42.32 -6.42
N GLY A 33 9.16 -41.12 -6.82
CA GLY A 33 8.38 -40.28 -7.71
C GLY A 33 8.69 -38.79 -7.64
N GLU A 34 9.47 -38.33 -8.61
CA GLU A 34 9.35 -37.00 -9.20
C GLU A 34 10.03 -35.80 -8.48
N THR A 35 11.35 -35.77 -8.67
CA THR A 35 12.15 -34.54 -8.77
C THR A 35 11.59 -33.63 -9.87
N VAL A 36 10.74 -32.66 -9.51
CA VAL A 36 10.45 -31.52 -10.40
C VAL A 36 11.49 -30.44 -10.13
N ALA A 37 12.19 -30.11 -11.21
CA ALA A 37 13.28 -29.15 -11.31
C ALA A 37 13.07 -27.89 -10.46
N ARG A 38 13.95 -27.76 -9.46
CA ARG A 38 14.36 -26.48 -8.90
C ARG A 38 14.92 -25.64 -10.04
N LEU A 39 14.12 -24.71 -10.56
CA LEU A 39 14.62 -23.63 -11.41
C LEU A 39 15.53 -22.76 -10.56
N GLU A 40 16.83 -23.06 -10.65
CA GLU A 40 17.93 -22.18 -10.33
C GLU A 40 17.85 -20.96 -11.27
N GLY A 41 17.01 -20.01 -10.89
CA GLY A 41 17.22 -18.61 -11.24
C GLY A 41 18.15 -18.04 -10.19
N GLU A 42 19.37 -17.76 -10.60
CA GLU A 42 20.45 -17.10 -9.88
C GLU A 42 19.90 -16.00 -8.95
N VAL A 43 19.72 -16.37 -7.68
CA VAL A 43 19.53 -15.42 -6.60
C VAL A 43 20.92 -14.87 -6.37
N THR A 44 21.21 -13.68 -6.88
CA THR A 44 22.17 -12.83 -6.19
C THR A 44 21.55 -12.56 -4.83
N THR A 45 21.84 -13.44 -3.86
CA THR A 45 21.69 -13.14 -2.46
C THR A 45 22.65 -11.99 -2.22
N ASP A 46 22.14 -10.77 -2.31
CA ASP A 46 22.78 -9.64 -1.68
C ASP A 46 22.86 -10.01 -0.19
N ASP A 47 24.10 -10.25 0.24
CA ASP A 47 24.45 -10.71 1.55
C ASP A 47 23.83 -9.80 2.62
N GLY A 48 23.01 -10.39 3.50
CA GLY A 48 23.06 -10.10 4.93
C GLY A 48 23.06 -8.63 5.39
N ALA A 49 22.39 -7.70 4.70
CA ALA A 49 22.14 -6.39 5.26
C ALA A 49 21.02 -6.53 6.31
N ALA A 50 21.39 -6.65 7.59
CA ALA A 50 20.48 -6.47 8.71
C ALA A 50 20.01 -5.00 8.74
N GLY A 51 19.04 -4.65 7.89
CA GLY A 51 18.56 -3.30 7.72
C GLY A 51 17.32 -3.21 6.83
N PRO A 52 16.69 -2.02 6.74
CA PRO A 52 15.54 -1.79 5.86
C PRO A 52 15.88 -2.10 4.40
N TYR A 53 14.88 -2.55 3.62
CA TYR A 53 15.03 -2.80 2.18
C TYR A 53 15.68 -1.60 1.46
N PRO A 54 16.78 -1.77 0.69
CA PRO A 54 17.50 -0.64 0.12
C PRO A 54 16.78 -0.09 -1.14
N LEU A 55 15.99 0.98 -0.96
CA LEU A 55 15.31 1.66 -2.07
C LEU A 55 16.23 2.69 -2.73
N THR A 56 16.60 2.42 -3.98
CA THR A 56 17.38 3.37 -4.79
C THR A 56 16.47 4.26 -5.64
N GLN A 57 16.99 5.41 -6.08
CA GLN A 57 16.26 6.31 -6.98
C GLN A 57 15.86 5.61 -8.29
N ALA A 58 16.75 4.78 -8.84
CA ALA A 58 16.48 4.02 -10.06
C ALA A 58 15.33 3.02 -9.88
N LYS A 59 15.31 2.28 -8.76
CA LYS A 59 14.21 1.35 -8.44
C LYS A 59 12.88 2.10 -8.25
N LEU A 60 12.91 3.25 -7.60
CA LEU A 60 11.70 4.08 -7.44
C LEU A 60 11.19 4.60 -8.79
N GLU A 61 12.07 5.06 -9.68
CA GLU A 61 11.67 5.55 -11.00
C GLU A 61 11.06 4.43 -11.87
N ALA A 62 11.69 3.26 -11.88
CA ALA A 62 11.13 2.07 -12.51
C ALA A 62 9.74 1.73 -11.92
N TYR A 63 9.59 1.81 -10.60
CA TYR A 63 8.33 1.56 -9.92
C TYR A 63 7.23 2.59 -10.26
N VAL A 64 7.58 3.88 -10.38
CA VAL A 64 6.63 4.92 -10.83
C VAL A 64 6.12 4.61 -12.24
N GLY A 65 7.01 4.20 -13.14
CA GLY A 65 6.64 3.77 -14.50
C GLY A 65 5.74 2.53 -14.48
N TYR A 66 6.10 1.53 -13.68
CA TYR A 66 5.30 0.33 -13.45
C TYR A 66 3.89 0.67 -12.95
N GLN A 67 3.75 1.54 -11.94
CA GLN A 67 2.44 1.95 -11.40
C GLN A 67 1.56 2.59 -12.47
N ARG A 68 2.12 3.49 -13.30
CA ARG A 68 1.37 4.11 -14.41
C ARG A 68 0.88 3.07 -15.40
N LYS A 69 1.75 2.12 -15.77
CA LYS A 69 1.37 1.04 -16.68
C LYS A 69 0.26 0.17 -16.08
N MET A 70 0.37 -0.16 -14.81
CA MET A 70 -0.65 -0.92 -14.10
C MET A 70 -1.99 -0.18 -14.03
N LEU A 71 -2.00 1.14 -13.85
CA LEU A 71 -3.23 1.95 -13.90
C LEU A 71 -3.93 1.88 -15.27
N GLU A 72 -3.17 1.86 -16.37
CA GLU A 72 -3.73 1.63 -17.70
C GLU A 72 -4.37 0.24 -17.82
N VAL A 73 -3.66 -0.79 -17.32
CA VAL A 73 -4.14 -2.18 -17.29
C VAL A 73 -5.43 -2.27 -16.48
N TYR A 74 -5.46 -1.72 -15.26
CA TYR A 74 -6.65 -1.69 -14.41
C TYR A 74 -7.79 -0.92 -15.05
N GLY A 75 -7.55 0.24 -15.66
CA GLY A 75 -8.57 1.00 -16.37
C GLY A 75 -9.15 0.29 -17.60
N SER A 76 -8.33 -0.51 -18.31
CA SER A 76 -8.83 -1.37 -19.39
C SER A 76 -9.66 -2.52 -18.86
N LEU A 77 -9.20 -3.15 -17.78
CA LEU A 77 -9.85 -4.29 -17.12
C LEU A 77 -11.23 -3.90 -16.58
N MET A 78 -11.33 -2.79 -15.86
CA MET A 78 -12.59 -2.33 -15.27
C MET A 78 -13.63 -2.00 -16.34
N ARG A 79 -13.24 -1.40 -17.47
CA ARG A 79 -14.14 -1.18 -18.62
C ARG A 79 -14.65 -2.50 -19.20
N SER A 80 -13.75 -3.45 -19.45
CA SER A 80 -14.14 -4.78 -19.94
C SER A 80 -15.06 -5.54 -18.97
N LEU A 81 -14.93 -5.34 -17.66
CA LEU A 81 -15.83 -5.93 -16.66
C LEU A 81 -17.20 -5.23 -16.64
N GLN A 82 -17.26 -3.91 -16.77
CA GLN A 82 -18.52 -3.16 -16.87
C GLN A 82 -19.33 -3.60 -18.10
N ASP A 83 -18.66 -3.80 -19.23
CA ASP A 83 -19.30 -4.28 -20.47
C ASP A 83 -19.88 -5.70 -20.31
N MET A 84 -19.34 -6.51 -19.38
CA MET A 84 -19.82 -7.87 -19.12
C MET A 84 -20.96 -7.95 -18.10
N GLY A 85 -21.15 -6.95 -17.22
CA GLY A 85 -22.16 -6.97 -16.15
C GLY A 85 -23.58 -7.34 -16.63
N PRO A 86 -24.13 -6.69 -17.68
CA PRO A 86 -25.45 -7.01 -18.20
C PRO A 86 -25.61 -8.45 -18.75
N LEU A 87 -24.50 -9.11 -19.10
CA LEU A 87 -24.50 -10.47 -19.67
C LEU A 87 -24.43 -11.56 -18.60
N MET A 88 -23.90 -11.28 -17.42
CA MET A 88 -23.76 -12.27 -16.33
C MET A 88 -25.06 -12.49 -15.54
N ASP A 89 -25.94 -11.49 -15.47
CA ASP A 89 -27.21 -11.57 -14.72
C ASP A 89 -28.31 -12.39 -15.41
N ALA A 90 -28.12 -12.75 -16.68
CA ALA A 90 -29.20 -13.28 -17.52
C ALA A 90 -29.40 -14.81 -17.47
N GLY A 91 -28.54 -15.59 -16.80
CA GLY A 91 -28.67 -17.05 -16.69
C GLY A 91 -28.70 -17.81 -18.03
N THR A 92 -28.23 -17.17 -19.10
CA THR A 92 -28.33 -17.64 -20.49
C THR A 92 -27.04 -18.30 -20.97
N PRO A 93 -27.03 -18.99 -22.14
CA PRO A 93 -25.78 -19.44 -22.78
C PRO A 93 -24.74 -18.33 -22.98
N GLN A 94 -25.19 -17.09 -23.16
CA GLN A 94 -24.35 -15.90 -23.22
C GLN A 94 -23.64 -15.60 -21.87
N ALA A 95 -24.21 -15.99 -20.74
CA ALA A 95 -23.57 -15.89 -19.43
C ALA A 95 -22.39 -16.87 -19.27
N LEU A 96 -22.45 -18.05 -19.90
CA LEU A 96 -21.34 -19.00 -19.91
C LEU A 96 -20.17 -18.50 -20.78
N GLU A 97 -20.48 -17.82 -21.88
CA GLU A 97 -19.49 -17.14 -22.71
C GLU A 97 -18.88 -15.94 -21.97
N ALA A 98 -19.69 -15.14 -21.27
CA ALA A 98 -19.25 -14.04 -20.41
C ALA A 98 -18.32 -14.52 -19.27
N ALA A 99 -18.60 -15.69 -18.66
CA ALA A 99 -17.73 -16.29 -17.66
C ALA A 99 -16.36 -16.69 -18.24
N ARG A 100 -16.33 -17.26 -19.45
CA ARG A 100 -15.07 -17.61 -20.15
C ARG A 100 -14.29 -16.37 -20.56
N SER A 101 -14.95 -15.31 -21.02
CA SER A 101 -14.29 -14.03 -21.30
C SER A 101 -13.77 -13.37 -20.01
N GLY A 102 -14.48 -13.53 -18.90
CA GLY A 102 -14.02 -13.11 -17.57
C GLY A 102 -12.73 -13.81 -17.16
N LEU A 103 -12.63 -15.13 -17.32
CA LEU A 103 -11.39 -15.88 -17.03
C LEU A 103 -10.21 -15.44 -17.93
N LYS A 104 -10.44 -15.28 -19.24
CA LYS A 104 -9.42 -14.75 -20.17
C LYS A 104 -8.96 -13.34 -19.79
N LEU A 105 -9.86 -12.55 -19.23
CA LEU A 105 -9.56 -11.19 -18.80
C LEU A 105 -8.65 -11.19 -17.55
N ILE A 106 -8.85 -12.13 -16.62
CA ILE A 106 -7.95 -12.35 -15.47
C ILE A 106 -6.57 -12.80 -15.94
N GLU A 107 -6.50 -13.77 -16.86
CA GLU A 107 -5.22 -14.24 -17.43
C GLU A 107 -4.46 -13.10 -18.11
N ARG A 108 -5.16 -12.28 -18.91
CA ARG A 108 -4.57 -11.09 -19.55
C ARG A 108 -4.04 -10.09 -18.53
N LYS A 109 -4.71 -9.90 -17.39
CA LYS A 109 -4.20 -9.05 -16.31
C LYS A 109 -2.90 -9.62 -15.74
N ALA A 110 -2.88 -10.90 -15.38
CA ALA A 110 -1.70 -11.54 -14.80
C ALA A 110 -0.49 -11.47 -15.75
N GLN A 111 -0.73 -11.65 -17.05
CA GLN A 111 0.29 -11.49 -18.08
C GLN A 111 0.76 -10.04 -18.19
N ALA A 112 -0.16 -9.08 -18.27
CA ALA A 112 0.18 -7.66 -18.36
C ALA A 112 0.96 -7.15 -17.14
N GLU A 113 0.65 -7.65 -15.94
CA GLU A 113 1.39 -7.36 -14.71
C GLU A 113 2.82 -7.93 -14.77
N THR A 114 2.95 -9.18 -15.22
CA THR A 114 4.26 -9.82 -15.40
C THR A 114 5.10 -9.07 -16.43
N ASP A 115 4.52 -8.66 -17.54
CA ASP A 115 5.21 -7.94 -18.62
C ASP A 115 5.59 -6.53 -18.18
N ALA A 116 4.70 -5.81 -17.51
CA ALA A 116 4.99 -4.48 -16.97
C ALA A 116 6.13 -4.52 -15.94
N ARG A 117 6.13 -5.54 -15.06
CA ARG A 117 7.18 -5.75 -14.07
C ARG A 117 8.52 -6.07 -14.74
N LYS A 118 8.54 -6.99 -15.71
CA LYS A 118 9.75 -7.34 -16.48
C LYS A 118 10.29 -6.14 -17.26
N ALA A 119 9.42 -5.37 -17.92
CA ALA A 119 9.81 -4.18 -18.66
C ALA A 119 10.40 -3.09 -17.75
N ALA A 120 9.94 -3.00 -16.51
CA ALA A 120 10.50 -2.11 -15.49
C ALA A 120 11.80 -2.63 -14.86
N GLY A 121 12.23 -3.86 -15.18
CA GLY A 121 13.40 -4.48 -14.56
C GLY A 121 13.23 -4.76 -13.05
N LEU A 122 11.99 -4.93 -12.58
CA LEU A 122 11.69 -5.15 -11.17
C LEU A 122 11.42 -6.63 -10.88
N SER A 123 11.89 -7.12 -9.73
CA SER A 123 11.42 -8.40 -9.20
C SER A 123 10.05 -8.25 -8.54
N THR A 124 9.38 -9.37 -8.26
CA THR A 124 8.13 -9.35 -7.49
C THR A 124 8.37 -8.82 -6.07
N ASP A 125 9.50 -9.17 -5.46
CA ASP A 125 9.88 -8.66 -4.13
C ASP A 125 10.10 -7.14 -4.18
N ASP A 126 10.80 -6.62 -5.21
CA ASP A 126 10.97 -5.17 -5.37
C ASP A 126 9.63 -4.45 -5.46
N VAL A 127 8.70 -4.93 -6.27
CA VAL A 127 7.36 -4.32 -6.39
C VAL A 127 6.65 -4.28 -5.05
N ASN A 128 6.69 -5.37 -4.29
CA ASN A 128 6.01 -5.48 -3.00
C ASN A 128 6.65 -4.57 -1.94
N ARG A 129 7.98 -4.64 -1.79
CA ARG A 129 8.72 -3.83 -0.82
C ARG A 129 8.62 -2.34 -1.11
N ILE A 130 8.73 -1.95 -2.38
CA ILE A 130 8.58 -0.54 -2.77
C ILE A 130 7.13 -0.09 -2.56
N ALA A 131 6.14 -0.93 -2.84
CA ALA A 131 4.73 -0.62 -2.60
C ALA A 131 4.44 -0.35 -1.11
N GLU A 132 5.01 -1.14 -0.20
CA GLU A 132 4.88 -0.95 1.25
C GLU A 132 5.42 0.44 1.66
N ILE A 133 6.65 0.76 1.28
CA ILE A 133 7.30 2.04 1.61
C ILE A 133 6.52 3.23 1.03
N VAL A 134 6.21 3.17 -0.28
CA VAL A 134 5.49 4.24 -0.98
C VAL A 134 4.11 4.45 -0.37
N THR A 135 3.37 3.38 -0.07
CA THR A 135 2.03 3.48 0.51
C THR A 135 2.09 4.11 1.90
N ALA A 136 3.02 3.71 2.75
CA ALA A 136 3.18 4.29 4.08
C ALA A 136 3.48 5.81 4.01
N VAL A 137 4.43 6.20 3.15
CA VAL A 137 4.84 7.61 2.99
C VAL A 137 3.72 8.47 2.39
N ILE A 138 3.14 8.03 1.27
CA ILE A 138 2.16 8.83 0.51
C ILE A 138 0.81 8.88 1.22
N SER A 139 0.37 7.80 1.88
CA SER A 139 -0.89 7.81 2.64
C SER A 139 -0.85 8.79 3.80
N GLN A 140 0.24 8.85 4.56
CA GLN A 140 0.43 9.81 5.65
C GLN A 140 0.46 11.26 5.13
N ARG A 141 1.21 11.53 4.05
CA ARG A 141 1.21 12.85 3.38
C ARG A 141 -0.19 13.26 2.94
N GLN A 142 -0.91 12.33 2.32
CA GLN A 142 -2.25 12.61 1.81
C GLN A 142 -3.27 12.80 2.94
N MET A 143 -3.12 12.10 4.06
CA MET A 143 -3.96 12.30 5.25
C MET A 143 -3.79 13.72 5.81
N GLY A 144 -2.55 14.20 5.95
CA GLY A 144 -2.28 15.57 6.40
C GLY A 144 -2.90 16.64 5.48
N ARG A 145 -2.84 16.44 4.17
CA ARG A 145 -3.48 17.32 3.17
C ARG A 145 -5.00 17.27 3.21
N THR A 146 -5.57 16.07 3.32
CA THR A 146 -7.03 15.87 3.31
C THR A 146 -7.69 16.49 4.54
N LEU A 147 -7.02 16.41 5.69
CA LEU A 147 -7.49 16.97 6.95
C LEU A 147 -7.19 18.48 7.09
N GLN A 148 -6.53 19.09 6.09
CA GLN A 148 -6.24 20.53 6.03
C GLN A 148 -5.54 21.09 7.28
N TYR A 149 -4.78 20.26 8.00
CA TYR A 149 -4.16 20.65 9.28
C TYR A 149 -3.26 21.89 9.16
N GLU A 150 -2.56 22.06 8.04
CA GLU A 150 -1.73 23.23 7.79
C GLU A 150 -2.56 24.52 7.64
N GLU A 151 -3.70 24.44 6.96
CA GLU A 151 -4.59 25.59 6.76
C GLU A 151 -5.30 25.94 8.08
N GLU A 152 -5.78 24.95 8.81
CA GLU A 152 -6.35 25.13 10.14
C GLU A 152 -5.32 25.70 11.12
N LEU A 153 -4.05 25.28 11.04
CA LEU A 153 -3.00 25.80 11.90
C LEU A 153 -2.77 27.28 11.62
N LYS A 154 -2.69 27.67 10.35
CA LYS A 154 -2.58 29.08 9.96
C LYS A 154 -3.76 29.92 10.45
N LYS A 155 -4.98 29.41 10.37
CA LYS A 155 -6.18 30.10 10.89
C LYS A 155 -6.10 30.27 12.40
N LEU A 156 -5.68 29.23 13.13
CA LEU A 156 -5.57 29.26 14.59
C LEU A 156 -4.46 30.19 15.07
N GLU A 157 -3.29 30.18 14.41
CA GLU A 157 -2.19 31.11 14.69
C GLU A 157 -2.59 32.56 14.39
N ALA A 158 -3.29 32.80 13.28
CA ALA A 158 -3.81 34.12 12.95
C ALA A 158 -4.84 34.62 13.99
N LEU A 159 -5.71 33.74 14.47
CA LEU A 159 -6.66 34.05 15.53
C LEU A 159 -5.93 34.39 16.84
N GLN A 160 -4.97 33.55 17.25
CA GLN A 160 -4.16 33.77 18.44
C GLN A 160 -3.47 35.14 18.39
N SER A 161 -2.84 35.50 17.26
CA SER A 161 -2.13 36.77 17.13
C SER A 161 -2.99 38.03 17.30
N ARG A 162 -4.32 37.90 17.16
CA ARG A 162 -5.28 39.01 17.27
C ARG A 162 -5.93 39.12 18.65
N MET A 163 -5.66 38.17 19.54
CA MET A 163 -6.24 38.12 20.89
C MET A 163 -5.42 38.92 21.91
N PRO A 164 -6.02 39.34 23.04
CA PRO A 164 -5.28 39.84 24.20
C PRO A 164 -4.31 38.79 24.76
N ALA A 165 -3.19 39.23 25.36
CA ALA A 165 -2.09 38.36 25.79
C ALA A 165 -2.51 37.20 26.71
N GLU A 166 -3.47 37.42 27.60
CA GLU A 166 -4.00 36.38 28.49
C GLU A 166 -4.68 35.25 27.69
N GLN A 167 -5.49 35.59 26.70
CA GLN A 167 -6.15 34.62 25.80
C GLN A 167 -5.16 33.95 24.83
N GLN A 168 -4.08 34.66 24.45
CA GLN A 168 -3.00 34.05 23.67
C GLN A 168 -2.33 32.91 24.44
N GLN A 169 -2.07 33.11 25.73
CA GLN A 169 -1.49 32.09 26.60
C GLN A 169 -2.42 30.88 26.74
N GLU A 170 -3.73 31.09 26.87
CA GLU A 170 -4.72 30.01 26.91
C GLU A 170 -4.77 29.17 25.64
N LEU A 171 -4.65 29.78 24.46
CA LEU A 171 -4.64 29.06 23.17
C LEU A 171 -3.30 28.43 22.80
N THR A 172 -2.20 28.82 23.45
CA THR A 172 -0.84 28.35 23.12
C THR A 172 -0.72 26.83 23.09
N PRO A 173 -1.23 26.06 24.09
CA PRO A 173 -1.13 24.59 24.06
C PRO A 173 -1.85 23.95 22.86
N GLN A 174 -2.96 24.55 22.41
CA GLN A 174 -3.72 24.05 21.27
C GLN A 174 -2.95 24.30 19.96
N VAL A 175 -2.38 25.50 19.79
CA VAL A 175 -1.53 25.83 18.64
C VAL A 175 -0.31 24.92 18.58
N GLU A 176 0.37 24.70 19.71
CA GLU A 176 1.52 23.79 19.78
C GLU A 176 1.15 22.35 19.46
N SER A 177 0.03 21.86 19.98
CA SER A 177 -0.47 20.51 19.68
C SER A 177 -0.72 20.35 18.18
N MET A 178 -1.32 21.35 17.53
CA MET A 178 -1.60 21.30 16.11
C MET A 178 -0.34 21.46 15.26
N ARG A 179 0.63 22.27 15.71
CA ARG A 179 1.96 22.38 15.09
C ARG A 179 2.70 21.03 15.10
N ARG A 180 2.66 20.30 16.22
CA ARG A 180 3.24 18.94 16.31
C ARG A 180 2.55 17.95 15.36
N GLN A 181 1.23 18.04 15.19
CA GLN A 181 0.50 17.18 14.25
C GLN A 181 0.89 17.48 12.80
N VAL A 182 0.94 18.75 12.40
CA VAL A 182 1.43 19.17 11.08
C VAL A 182 2.86 18.66 10.85
N GLU A 183 3.74 18.84 11.83
CA GLU A 183 5.12 18.38 11.75
C GLU A 183 5.21 16.86 11.60
N ALA A 184 4.35 16.08 12.28
CA ALA A 184 4.32 14.62 12.13
C ALA A 184 3.99 14.20 10.69
N PHE A 185 3.02 14.86 10.04
CA PHE A 185 2.69 14.60 8.63
C PHE A 185 3.79 15.06 7.66
N GLN A 186 4.56 16.08 8.04
CA GLN A 186 5.64 16.59 7.21
C GLN A 186 6.94 15.80 7.34
N LYS A 187 7.28 15.35 8.55
CA LYS A 187 8.53 14.67 8.85
C LYS A 187 8.43 13.15 8.79
N LEU A 188 7.22 12.60 8.89
CA LEU A 188 6.95 11.16 8.76
C LEU A 188 7.80 10.29 9.72
N PRO A 189 7.82 10.58 11.04
CA PRO A 189 8.71 9.91 11.98
C PRO A 189 8.44 8.39 12.09
N GLU A 190 7.19 7.96 11.87
CA GLU A 190 6.84 6.54 11.87
C GLU A 190 7.43 5.82 10.66
N ALA A 191 7.23 6.36 9.45
CA ALA A 191 7.79 5.79 8.22
C ALA A 191 9.33 5.78 8.26
N ARG A 192 9.96 6.83 8.82
CA ARG A 192 11.41 6.90 8.97
C ARG A 192 11.95 5.84 9.93
N ARG A 193 11.25 5.56 11.02
CA ARG A 193 11.63 4.49 11.97
C ARG A 193 11.48 3.10 11.36
N GLU A 194 10.45 2.87 10.55
CA GLU A 194 10.15 1.56 9.97
C GLU A 194 11.00 1.27 8.73
N PHE A 195 11.13 2.25 7.83
CA PHE A 195 11.76 2.06 6.52
C PHE A 195 13.12 2.75 6.38
N GLY A 196 13.55 3.54 7.37
CA GLY A 196 14.80 4.29 7.32
C GLY A 196 14.69 5.62 6.57
N ASP A 197 15.49 6.59 7.01
CA ASP A 197 15.50 7.95 6.47
C ASP A 197 15.78 7.99 4.96
N ALA A 198 16.77 7.23 4.50
CA ALA A 198 17.17 7.21 3.10
C ALA A 198 16.03 6.80 2.17
N ASN A 199 15.25 5.78 2.55
CA ASN A 199 14.13 5.31 1.74
C ASN A 199 13.01 6.35 1.69
N VAL A 200 12.68 6.97 2.83
CA VAL A 200 11.68 8.03 2.89
C VAL A 200 12.10 9.20 2.01
N ASP A 201 13.36 9.63 2.10
CA ASP A 201 13.89 10.74 1.31
C ASP A 201 13.83 10.43 -0.19
N VAL A 202 14.20 9.21 -0.61
CA VAL A 202 14.08 8.75 -1.99
C VAL A 202 12.63 8.82 -2.47
N VAL A 203 11.66 8.31 -1.70
CA VAL A 203 10.22 8.41 -2.05
C VAL A 203 9.77 9.86 -2.21
N LEU A 204 10.18 10.75 -1.32
CA LEU A 204 9.80 12.15 -1.36
C LEU A 204 10.34 12.88 -2.60
N THR A 205 11.43 12.41 -3.24
CA THR A 205 11.89 12.98 -4.52
C THR A 205 10.89 12.84 -5.66
N ARG A 206 9.96 11.87 -5.59
CA ARG A 206 8.90 11.63 -6.58
C ARG A 206 7.50 11.78 -5.99
N GLU A 207 7.36 12.52 -4.89
CA GLU A 207 6.09 12.65 -4.16
C GLU A 207 4.92 13.07 -5.05
N ALA A 208 5.13 14.04 -5.95
CA ALA A 208 4.08 14.53 -6.84
C ALA A 208 3.56 13.44 -7.80
N ASP A 209 4.47 12.69 -8.41
CA ASP A 209 4.13 11.59 -9.32
C ASP A 209 3.39 10.46 -8.59
N LEU A 210 3.91 10.07 -7.43
CA LEU A 210 3.34 8.99 -6.61
C LEU A 210 1.98 9.37 -6.03
N THR A 211 1.82 10.62 -5.58
CA THR A 211 0.53 11.16 -5.13
C THR A 211 -0.49 11.14 -6.27
N LYS A 212 -0.10 11.56 -7.47
CA LYS A 212 -0.97 11.52 -8.64
C LYS A 212 -1.39 10.09 -8.97
N ASN A 213 -0.43 9.15 -9.04
CA ASN A 213 -0.72 7.74 -9.28
C ASN A 213 -1.70 7.18 -8.21
N TYR A 214 -1.49 7.51 -6.94
CA TYR A 214 -2.37 7.10 -5.85
C TYR A 214 -3.79 7.67 -5.99
N GLN A 215 -3.93 8.95 -6.35
CA GLN A 215 -5.23 9.57 -6.59
C GLN A 215 -5.95 8.97 -7.81
N ASP A 216 -5.21 8.72 -8.89
CA ASP A 216 -5.76 8.12 -10.11
C ASP A 216 -6.21 6.67 -9.85
N MET A 217 -5.47 5.93 -9.02
CA MET A 217 -5.88 4.62 -8.49
C MET A 217 -7.22 4.72 -7.75
N LEU A 218 -7.33 5.64 -6.77
CA LEU A 218 -8.56 5.82 -6.01
C LEU A 218 -9.75 6.20 -6.89
N LYS A 219 -9.55 7.07 -7.90
CA LYS A 219 -10.59 7.44 -8.85
C LYS A 219 -11.02 6.26 -9.72
N ALA A 220 -10.07 5.48 -10.23
CA ALA A 220 -10.35 4.31 -11.06
C ALA A 220 -11.21 3.28 -10.30
N PHE A 221 -10.97 3.10 -9.00
CA PHE A 221 -11.79 2.20 -8.17
C PHE A 221 -13.11 2.82 -7.68
N ALA A 222 -13.15 4.13 -7.40
CA ALA A 222 -14.35 4.83 -6.95
C ALA A 222 -15.38 5.05 -8.08
N GLY A 223 -14.92 5.23 -9.33
CA GLY A 223 -15.77 5.43 -10.51
C GLY A 223 -16.58 4.22 -10.96
N VAL A 224 -16.44 3.08 -10.26
CA VAL A 224 -17.11 1.81 -10.57
C VAL A 224 -18.49 1.71 -9.92
N ARG A 225 -18.81 2.59 -8.95
CA ARG A 225 -20.15 2.69 -8.36
C ARG A 225 -20.95 3.83 -8.98
N ARG A 226 -21.43 3.69 -10.22
CA ARG A 226 -22.61 4.42 -10.73
C ARG A 226 -23.33 3.59 -11.76
#